data_AF-A0A4Z2HFB1-F1
#
_entry.id   AF-A0A4Z2HFB1-F1
#
_cell.length_a   1.000
_cell.length_b   1.000
_cell.length_c   1.000
_cell.angle_alpha   90.00
_cell.angle_beta   90.00
_cell.angle_gamma   90.00
#
_symmetry.space_group_name_H-M   'P 1'
#
loop_
_entity.id
_entity.type
_entity.pdbx_description
1 polymer ?
#
loop_
_entity_poly.entity_id
_entity_poly.type
_entity_poly.pdbx_seq_one_letter_code
_entity_poly.pdbx_strand_id
1 'polypeptide(L)'
;MQKAAVALPCPMALSCAAGSPHSRSGKEETAVPLYPRGRCSRPTHPQQIFSKGDIPTWLLRNNWWKLRADRGLTDNLLHKQPTDYDEVIEKLFSEVSGLKDFPKVPDQQLEECAIQLWNWAVTKNVGSTLSTNQKAKVRHVACSLLCCCVPENPTEGVIRKQILMASKTGRTWLDCKNPQMADNFLRFAVKSLETLYGQLTSRGDGAADNASSKGDVEKDLLRVLSCQAESAISQGNNHEAVVYMQRCKDMLLRLPQDTAYLSLMCYNFGIDTYNLGKFEESVFWLSQSYEIGKMNVKYAPGSEVQAKVLRLLGTVYLEWDCQRFQEKALNAVSLANKVGYEKYF
;
A
#
# COMPACT_ATOMS: atom_id res chain seq x y z
N MET A 1 33.21 -1.49 19.13
CA MET A 1 32.83 -0.10 18.80
C MET A 1 31.46 -0.12 18.11
N GLN A 2 30.38 0.11 18.85
CA GLN A 2 29.02 0.18 18.32
C GLN A 2 28.84 1.51 17.58
N LYS A 3 28.63 1.47 16.26
CA LYS A 3 28.11 2.62 15.51
C LYS A 3 26.61 2.43 15.35
N ALA A 4 25.85 3.35 15.92
CA ALA A 4 24.41 3.45 15.71
C ALA A 4 24.14 3.79 14.25
N ALA A 5 23.51 2.87 13.52
CA ALA A 5 22.88 3.18 12.25
C ALA A 5 21.68 4.08 12.55
N VAL A 6 21.78 5.36 12.16
CA VAL A 6 20.65 6.29 12.20
C VAL A 6 19.68 5.85 11.11
N ALA A 7 18.62 5.14 11.49
CA ALA A 7 17.49 4.86 10.61
C ALA A 7 16.85 6.21 10.22
N LEU A 8 16.82 6.51 8.92
CA LEU A 8 16.05 7.64 8.41
C LEU A 8 14.55 7.35 8.60
N PRO A 9 13.73 8.37 8.94
CA PRO A 9 12.29 8.21 9.03
C PRO A 9 11.69 7.81 7.67
N CYS A 10 10.57 7.08 7.71
CA CYS A 10 9.80 6.69 6.53
C CYS A 10 9.66 7.84 5.49
N PRO A 11 9.75 7.57 4.17
CA PRO A 11 9.85 8.60 3.12
C PRO A 11 8.68 9.60 3.01
N MET A 12 7.58 9.39 3.73
CA MET A 12 6.49 10.39 3.77
C MET A 12 6.83 11.65 4.58
N ALA A 13 7.87 11.63 5.43
CA ALA A 13 8.29 12.83 6.18
C ALA A 13 9.20 13.78 5.37
N LEU A 14 10.00 13.27 4.43
CA LEU A 14 11.02 14.07 3.72
C LEU A 14 10.52 14.75 2.42
N SER A 15 9.31 14.45 1.97
CA SER A 15 8.67 15.15 0.84
C SER A 15 8.07 16.52 1.21
N CYS A 16 8.17 16.97 2.48
CA CYS A 16 7.54 18.22 2.94
C CYS A 16 8.52 19.40 3.15
N ALA A 17 9.82 19.25 2.88
CA ALA A 17 10.85 20.23 3.32
C ALA A 17 11.68 20.87 2.19
N ALA A 18 11.17 20.95 0.95
CA ALA A 18 11.75 21.82 -0.08
C ALA A 18 10.63 22.70 -0.64
N GLY A 19 10.43 23.86 -0.02
CA GLY A 19 9.44 24.86 -0.42
C GLY A 19 10.07 26.22 -0.73
N SER A 20 9.67 26.80 -1.85
CA SER A 20 9.55 28.25 -2.05
C SER A 20 8.55 28.52 -3.18
N PRO A 21 7.82 29.64 -3.15
CA PRO A 21 6.57 29.72 -2.40
C PRO A 21 5.37 29.97 -3.31
N HIS A 22 4.30 29.19 -3.15
CA HIS A 22 2.93 29.69 -3.09
C HIS A 22 1.95 28.55 -2.74
N SER A 23 1.00 28.89 -1.85
CA SER A 23 -0.21 28.16 -1.44
C SER A 23 -0.06 26.82 -0.70
N ARG A 24 -0.46 26.89 0.58
CA ARG A 24 -0.74 25.80 1.54
C ARG A 24 -1.85 24.87 1.04
N SER A 25 -1.69 23.56 1.24
CA SER A 25 -2.73 22.68 1.81
C SER A 25 -2.11 21.34 2.24
N GLY A 26 -2.39 20.92 3.48
CA GLY A 26 -1.87 19.69 4.07
C GLY A 26 -2.38 18.42 3.35
N LYS A 27 -1.59 17.35 3.40
CA LYS A 27 -2.01 16.03 2.91
C LYS A 27 -3.08 15.47 3.85
N GLU A 28 -4.32 15.52 3.39
CA GLU A 28 -5.51 14.99 4.06
C GLU A 28 -5.60 13.47 3.83
N GLU A 29 -5.76 12.67 4.90
CA GLU A 29 -6.24 11.29 4.76
C GLU A 29 -7.70 11.33 4.32
N THR A 30 -7.96 11.08 3.05
CA THR A 30 -9.30 11.22 2.48
C THR A 30 -10.22 10.06 2.90
N ALA A 31 -11.30 10.42 3.58
CA ALA A 31 -12.46 9.55 3.79
C ALA A 31 -13.11 9.18 2.44
N VAL A 32 -13.73 8.01 2.36
CA VAL A 32 -14.51 7.62 1.17
C VAL A 32 -15.86 8.34 1.24
N PRO A 33 -16.24 9.15 0.23
CA PRO A 33 -17.50 9.89 0.25
C PRO A 33 -18.72 8.96 0.20
N LEU A 34 -19.75 9.28 0.98
CA LEU A 34 -21.07 8.65 0.93
C LEU A 34 -21.91 9.32 -0.18
N TYR A 35 -22.57 8.54 -1.03
CA TYR A 35 -23.44 9.09 -2.10
C TYR A 35 -24.64 9.88 -1.52
N PRO A 36 -25.13 10.93 -2.20
CA PRO A 36 -26.30 11.68 -1.75
C PRO A 36 -27.58 10.85 -1.91
N ARG A 37 -28.39 10.79 -0.85
CA ARG A 37 -29.73 10.17 -0.86
C ARG A 37 -30.65 10.88 -1.85
N GLY A 38 -30.99 10.22 -2.94
CA GLY A 38 -32.14 10.59 -3.77
C GLY A 38 -33.44 10.40 -2.98
N ARG A 39 -34.32 11.41 -2.99
CA ARG A 39 -35.67 11.32 -2.43
C ARG A 39 -36.48 10.32 -3.27
N CYS A 40 -36.99 9.27 -2.65
CA CYS A 40 -38.08 8.48 -3.19
C CYS A 40 -39.19 8.33 -2.14
N SER A 41 -40.40 8.57 -2.62
CA SER A 41 -41.68 8.64 -1.92
C SER A 41 -42.02 7.34 -1.19
N ARG A 42 -42.80 7.48 -0.10
CA ARG A 42 -43.36 6.37 0.68
C ARG A 42 -44.11 5.35 -0.21
N PRO A 43 -43.95 4.05 0.09
CA PRO A 43 -45.05 3.11 -0.01
C PRO A 43 -45.51 2.66 1.39
N THR A 44 -46.81 2.59 1.53
CA THR A 44 -47.60 2.02 2.62
C THR A 44 -47.42 0.49 2.72
N HIS A 45 -47.20 -0.03 3.96
CA HIS A 45 -47.43 -1.37 4.58
C HIS A 45 -47.55 -2.66 3.72
N PRO A 46 -47.15 -3.88 4.22
CA PRO A 46 -47.36 -4.37 5.59
C PRO A 46 -46.15 -5.12 6.24
N GLN A 47 -46.26 -5.32 7.55
CA GLN A 47 -45.38 -6.21 8.32
C GLN A 47 -45.61 -7.66 7.88
N GLN A 48 -44.56 -8.34 7.40
CA GLN A 48 -44.52 -9.80 7.31
C GLN A 48 -43.48 -10.33 8.30
N ILE A 49 -43.99 -11.02 9.31
CA ILE A 49 -43.24 -11.85 10.26
C ILE A 49 -42.87 -13.13 9.49
N PHE A 50 -41.59 -13.37 9.26
CA PHE A 50 -41.12 -14.67 8.76
C PHE A 50 -41.03 -15.66 9.92
N SER A 51 -41.82 -16.73 9.82
CA SER A 51 -41.79 -17.90 10.70
C SER A 51 -40.46 -18.64 10.59
N LYS A 52 -39.98 -19.19 11.72
CA LYS A 52 -38.82 -20.08 11.81
C LYS A 52 -39.09 -21.36 11.00
N GLY A 53 -38.59 -21.43 9.78
CA GLY A 53 -38.65 -22.61 8.94
C GLY A 53 -38.31 -22.20 7.52
N ASP A 54 -37.22 -22.75 6.98
CA ASP A 54 -36.67 -22.50 5.64
C ASP A 54 -35.55 -21.44 5.57
N ILE A 55 -34.43 -21.78 6.20
CA ILE A 55 -33.12 -21.22 5.83
C ILE A 55 -32.60 -22.07 4.66
N PRO A 56 -32.38 -21.50 3.46
CA PRO A 56 -31.80 -22.23 2.33
C PRO A 56 -30.47 -22.89 2.71
N THR A 57 -30.25 -24.13 2.31
CA THR A 57 -29.06 -24.93 2.70
C THR A 57 -27.73 -24.32 2.27
N TRP A 58 -27.71 -23.41 1.29
CA TRP A 58 -26.51 -22.64 0.91
C TRP A 58 -26.16 -21.52 1.91
N LEU A 59 -27.13 -21.01 2.68
CA LEU A 59 -26.92 -20.03 3.77
C LEU A 59 -26.30 -20.67 5.01
N LEU A 60 -26.54 -21.96 5.24
CA LEU A 60 -25.93 -22.74 6.32
C LEU A 60 -24.47 -23.15 6.00
N ARG A 61 -24.12 -23.27 4.71
CA ARG A 61 -22.78 -23.70 4.27
C ARG A 61 -21.69 -22.64 4.37
N ASN A 62 -22.05 -21.34 4.35
CA ASN A 62 -21.09 -20.26 4.09
C ASN A 62 -20.97 -19.21 5.22
N ASN A 63 -21.37 -19.52 6.46
CA ASN A 63 -21.21 -18.64 7.64
C ASN A 63 -21.77 -17.20 7.51
N TRP A 64 -22.65 -16.92 6.55
CA TRP A 64 -23.24 -15.60 6.30
C TRP A 64 -23.96 -15.00 7.53
N TRP A 65 -24.50 -15.86 8.40
CA TRP A 65 -25.12 -15.44 9.66
C TRP A 65 -24.12 -14.90 10.68
N LYS A 66 -22.82 -15.26 10.61
CA LYS A 66 -21.77 -14.68 11.46
C LYS A 66 -21.49 -13.23 11.06
N LEU A 67 -21.32 -12.96 9.76
CA LEU A 67 -21.19 -11.59 9.23
C LEU A 67 -22.42 -10.72 9.50
N ARG A 68 -23.62 -11.32 9.53
CA ARG A 68 -24.86 -10.61 9.91
C ARG A 68 -24.97 -10.36 11.42
N ALA A 69 -24.39 -11.23 12.26
CA ALA A 69 -24.24 -11.02 13.70
C ALA A 69 -23.14 -9.99 14.03
N ASP A 70 -22.16 -9.85 13.13
CA ASP A 70 -21.06 -8.88 13.17
C ASP A 70 -21.52 -7.41 13.03
N ARG A 71 -22.77 -7.19 12.61
CA ARG A 71 -23.42 -5.87 12.74
C ARG A 71 -23.44 -5.40 14.19
N GLY A 72 -23.71 -6.28 15.15
CA GLY A 72 -23.67 -5.90 16.57
C GLY A 72 -22.27 -5.43 17.01
N LEU A 73 -21.20 -6.00 16.44
CA LEU A 73 -19.80 -5.64 16.73
C LEU A 73 -19.37 -4.36 16.01
N THR A 74 -19.77 -4.21 14.75
CA THR A 74 -19.57 -3.00 13.95
C THR A 74 -20.32 -1.82 14.58
N ASP A 75 -21.58 -2.00 14.97
CA ASP A 75 -22.39 -1.00 15.67
C ASP A 75 -21.80 -0.68 17.05
N ASN A 76 -21.21 -1.66 17.76
CA ASN A 76 -20.50 -1.41 19.02
C ASN A 76 -19.25 -0.53 18.81
N LEU A 77 -18.50 -0.70 17.71
CA LEU A 77 -17.35 0.16 17.35
C LEU A 77 -17.79 1.56 16.91
N LEU A 78 -18.90 1.67 16.19
CA LEU A 78 -19.39 2.91 15.59
C LEU A 78 -20.20 3.79 16.57
N HIS A 79 -20.94 3.19 17.51
CA HIS A 79 -21.92 3.91 18.34
C HIS A 79 -21.62 3.93 19.85
N LYS A 80 -20.76 3.05 20.37
CA LYS A 80 -20.37 3.07 21.79
C LYS A 80 -18.94 3.59 21.89
N GLN A 81 -18.61 4.30 22.97
CA GLN A 81 -17.22 4.38 23.44
C GLN A 81 -16.98 3.08 24.21
N PRO A 82 -16.45 2.01 23.60
CA PRO A 82 -16.17 0.78 24.30
C PRO A 82 -15.01 1.07 25.27
N THR A 83 -15.13 0.57 26.50
CA THR A 83 -14.04 0.66 27.48
C THR A 83 -12.82 -0.16 27.03
N ASP A 84 -13.01 -1.12 26.11
CA ASP A 84 -11.97 -1.93 25.48
C ASP A 84 -12.20 -2.06 23.97
N TYR A 85 -11.49 -1.25 23.19
CA TYR A 85 -11.50 -1.34 21.72
C TYR A 85 -10.76 -2.58 21.21
N ASP A 86 -9.81 -3.11 21.97
CA ASP A 86 -8.91 -4.17 21.52
C ASP A 86 -9.68 -5.48 21.36
N GLU A 87 -10.43 -5.89 22.39
CA GLU A 87 -11.24 -7.12 22.36
C GLU A 87 -12.23 -7.14 21.18
N VAL A 88 -12.91 -6.02 20.93
CA VAL A 88 -13.89 -5.90 19.84
C VAL A 88 -13.21 -5.99 18.47
N ILE A 89 -12.06 -5.34 18.30
CA ILE A 89 -11.28 -5.38 17.06
C ILE A 89 -10.72 -6.78 16.81
N GLU A 90 -10.17 -7.44 17.84
CA GLU A 90 -9.64 -8.80 17.74
C GLU A 90 -10.72 -9.79 17.32
N LYS A 91 -11.89 -9.71 17.96
CA LYS A 91 -13.00 -10.59 17.63
C LYS A 91 -13.44 -10.41 16.18
N LEU A 92 -13.71 -9.17 15.78
CA LEU A 92 -14.10 -8.81 14.41
C LEU A 92 -13.06 -9.30 13.38
N PHE A 93 -11.79 -9.05 13.65
CA PHE A 93 -10.69 -9.49 12.81
C PHE A 93 -10.63 -11.02 12.70
N SER A 94 -10.74 -11.75 13.81
CA SER A 94 -10.69 -13.22 13.82
C SER A 94 -11.84 -13.85 13.03
N GLU A 95 -13.04 -13.27 13.10
CA GLU A 95 -14.22 -13.76 12.39
C GLU A 95 -14.06 -13.56 10.88
N VAL A 96 -13.57 -12.39 10.45
CA VAL A 96 -13.41 -12.07 9.03
C VAL A 96 -12.19 -12.75 8.40
N SER A 97 -11.05 -12.82 9.11
CA SER A 97 -9.86 -13.53 8.61
C SER A 97 -10.05 -15.05 8.52
N GLY A 98 -11.02 -15.62 9.25
CA GLY A 98 -11.39 -17.04 9.16
C GLY A 98 -12.22 -17.40 7.91
N LEU A 99 -12.66 -16.42 7.12
CA LEU A 99 -13.44 -16.64 5.91
C LEU A 99 -12.51 -17.04 4.76
N LYS A 100 -12.55 -18.32 4.35
CA LYS A 100 -11.70 -18.85 3.27
C LYS A 100 -12.16 -18.47 1.87
N ASP A 101 -13.48 -18.29 1.68
CA ASP A 101 -14.09 -17.91 0.42
C ASP A 101 -15.18 -16.87 0.67
N PHE A 102 -15.09 -15.73 -0.02
CA PHE A 102 -16.12 -14.70 0.04
C PHE A 102 -17.17 -14.95 -1.04
N PRO A 103 -18.43 -15.23 -0.68
CA PRO A 103 -19.49 -15.34 -1.67
C PRO A 103 -19.74 -13.95 -2.27
N LYS A 104 -19.65 -13.84 -3.59
CA LYS A 104 -19.94 -12.61 -4.33
C LYS A 104 -21.44 -12.39 -4.40
N VAL A 105 -22.04 -11.96 -3.29
CA VAL A 105 -23.43 -11.53 -3.29
C VAL A 105 -23.41 -10.03 -3.04
N PRO A 106 -23.88 -9.22 -4.01
CA PRO A 106 -24.04 -7.79 -3.80
C PRO A 106 -25.00 -7.56 -2.62
N ASP A 107 -24.46 -7.10 -1.49
CA ASP A 107 -25.23 -6.67 -0.33
C ASP A 107 -24.86 -5.21 -0.05
N GLN A 108 -25.77 -4.30 -0.40
CA GLN A 108 -25.60 -2.87 -0.23
C GLN A 108 -25.38 -2.49 1.25
N GLN A 109 -26.01 -3.20 2.19
CA GLN A 109 -25.85 -2.92 3.61
C GLN A 109 -24.45 -3.31 4.09
N LEU A 110 -23.92 -4.41 3.56
CA LEU A 110 -22.56 -4.86 3.88
C LEU A 110 -21.51 -3.90 3.31
N GLU A 111 -21.73 -3.38 2.10
CA GLU A 111 -20.88 -2.32 1.53
C GLU A 111 -20.90 -1.05 2.39
N GLU A 112 -22.08 -0.61 2.84
CA GLU A 112 -22.20 0.55 3.73
C GLU A 112 -21.45 0.34 5.05
N CYS A 113 -21.55 -0.86 5.65
CA CYS A 113 -20.80 -1.21 6.86
C CYS A 113 -19.28 -1.16 6.62
N ALA A 114 -18.81 -1.72 5.51
CA ALA A 114 -17.40 -1.69 5.14
C ALA A 114 -16.87 -0.26 5.01
N ILE A 115 -17.62 0.63 4.37
CA ILE A 115 -17.25 2.05 4.20
C ILE A 115 -17.24 2.78 5.55
N GLN A 116 -18.22 2.51 6.42
CA GLN A 116 -18.26 3.12 7.76
C GLN A 116 -17.07 2.69 8.62
N LEU A 117 -16.75 1.39 8.64
CA LEU A 117 -15.56 0.87 9.34
C LEU A 117 -14.27 1.47 8.79
N TRP A 118 -14.15 1.59 7.46
CA TRP A 118 -13.01 2.23 6.82
C TRP A 118 -12.85 3.69 7.27
N ASN A 119 -13.94 4.47 7.17
CA ASN A 119 -13.93 5.87 7.56
C ASN A 119 -13.69 6.05 9.06
N TRP A 120 -14.18 5.13 9.90
CA TRP A 120 -13.89 5.11 11.33
C TRP A 120 -12.39 4.90 11.61
N ALA A 121 -11.77 3.92 10.94
CA ALA A 121 -10.33 3.66 11.06
C ALA A 121 -9.46 4.82 10.59
N VAL A 122 -9.95 5.63 9.64
CA VAL A 122 -9.28 6.84 9.15
C VAL A 122 -9.50 8.03 10.10
N THR A 123 -10.74 8.30 10.50
CA THR A 123 -11.11 9.52 11.25
C THR A 123 -10.75 9.46 12.73
N LYS A 124 -10.72 8.28 13.35
CA LYS A 124 -10.29 8.12 14.76
C LYS A 124 -8.80 8.38 14.98
N ASN A 125 -8.05 8.68 13.92
CA ASN A 125 -6.70 9.24 14.02
C ASN A 125 -6.63 10.59 14.75
N VAL A 126 -7.76 11.29 14.97
CA VAL A 126 -7.78 12.68 15.45
C VAL A 126 -8.09 12.83 16.95
N GLY A 127 -8.44 11.77 17.69
CA GLY A 127 -8.84 11.95 19.10
C GLY A 127 -8.69 10.77 20.08
N SER A 128 -8.45 9.55 19.61
CA SER A 128 -8.16 8.37 20.46
C SER A 128 -7.13 7.50 19.75
N THR A 129 -5.93 7.37 20.30
CA THR A 129 -4.80 6.70 19.63
C THR A 129 -4.97 5.19 19.57
N LEU A 130 -5.64 4.70 18.52
CA LEU A 130 -5.51 3.29 18.11
C LEU A 130 -4.06 3.00 17.76
N SER A 131 -3.57 1.82 18.13
CA SER A 131 -2.26 1.34 17.68
C SER A 131 -2.27 1.11 16.17
N THR A 132 -1.08 1.13 15.55
CA THR A 132 -0.95 0.81 14.12
C THR A 132 -1.50 -0.58 13.80
N ASN A 133 -1.34 -1.54 14.71
CA ASN A 133 -1.84 -2.90 14.56
C ASN A 133 -3.38 -2.96 14.58
N GLN A 134 -4.01 -2.25 15.52
CA GLN A 134 -5.47 -2.14 15.59
C GLN A 134 -6.03 -1.49 14.31
N LYS A 135 -5.38 -0.44 13.79
CA LYS A 135 -5.75 0.17 12.51
C LYS A 135 -5.63 -0.81 11.35
N ALA A 136 -4.56 -1.63 11.32
CA ALA A 136 -4.37 -2.64 10.29
C ALA A 136 -5.50 -3.67 10.30
N LYS A 137 -5.93 -4.12 11.48
CA LYS A 137 -7.04 -5.07 11.66
C LYS A 137 -8.38 -4.50 11.20
N VAL A 138 -8.69 -3.26 11.56
CA VAL A 138 -9.96 -2.64 11.14
C VAL A 138 -9.97 -2.36 9.64
N ARG A 139 -8.85 -1.88 9.07
CA ARG A 139 -8.70 -1.72 7.61
C ARG A 139 -8.81 -3.06 6.88
N HIS A 140 -8.21 -4.12 7.42
CA HIS A 140 -8.34 -5.48 6.91
C HIS A 140 -9.81 -5.89 6.84
N VAL A 141 -10.53 -5.77 7.95
CA VAL A 141 -11.95 -6.14 8.00
C VAL A 141 -12.75 -5.34 6.98
N ALA A 142 -12.65 -4.01 7.01
CA ALA A 142 -13.36 -3.14 6.09
C ALA A 142 -13.08 -3.48 4.61
N CYS A 143 -11.80 -3.72 4.27
CA CYS A 143 -11.42 -4.10 2.92
C CYS A 143 -11.95 -5.47 2.52
N SER A 144 -11.85 -6.47 3.39
CA SER A 144 -12.37 -7.82 3.16
C SER A 144 -13.88 -7.82 2.93
N LEU A 145 -14.63 -7.07 3.75
CA LEU A 145 -16.07 -6.91 3.58
C LEU A 145 -16.42 -6.27 2.23
N LEU A 146 -15.71 -5.19 1.84
CA LEU A 146 -15.94 -4.55 0.53
C LEU A 146 -15.66 -5.51 -0.63
N CYS A 147 -14.61 -6.34 -0.53
CA CYS A 147 -14.27 -7.34 -1.55
C CYS A 147 -15.36 -8.43 -1.73
N CYS A 148 -16.23 -8.63 -0.74
CA CYS A 148 -17.38 -9.55 -0.87
C CYS A 148 -18.50 -8.97 -1.74
N CYS A 149 -18.66 -7.65 -1.72
CA CYS A 149 -19.80 -6.95 -2.32
C CYS A 149 -19.59 -6.59 -3.80
N VAL A 150 -18.51 -7.09 -4.42
CA VAL A 150 -18.12 -6.67 -5.76
C VAL A 150 -19.07 -7.25 -6.81
N PRO A 151 -19.74 -6.41 -7.62
CA PRO A 151 -20.59 -6.89 -8.71
C PRO A 151 -19.75 -7.55 -9.81
N GLU A 152 -20.36 -8.38 -10.66
CA GLU A 152 -19.66 -9.04 -11.77
C GLU A 152 -19.00 -8.04 -12.73
N ASN A 153 -19.64 -6.88 -12.94
CA ASN A 153 -19.15 -5.77 -13.77
C ASN A 153 -19.04 -4.49 -12.94
N PRO A 154 -17.94 -4.28 -12.20
CA PRO A 154 -17.78 -3.10 -11.36
C PRO A 154 -17.55 -1.84 -12.21
N THR A 155 -18.18 -0.74 -11.80
CA THR A 155 -17.94 0.58 -12.38
C THR A 155 -16.54 1.08 -12.01
N GLU A 156 -15.99 2.02 -12.77
CA GLU A 156 -14.69 2.64 -12.49
C GLU A 156 -14.59 3.14 -11.04
N GLY A 157 -15.63 3.80 -10.52
CA GLY A 157 -15.66 4.29 -9.15
C GLY A 157 -15.56 3.18 -8.09
N VAL A 158 -16.17 2.03 -8.35
CA VAL A 158 -16.07 0.84 -7.47
C VAL A 158 -14.66 0.29 -7.50
N ILE A 159 -14.04 0.18 -8.69
CA ILE A 159 -12.66 -0.34 -8.81
C ILE A 159 -11.66 0.61 -8.14
N ARG A 160 -11.80 1.94 -8.32
CA ARG A 160 -10.95 2.92 -7.64
C ARG A 160 -11.06 2.83 -6.11
N LYS A 161 -12.27 2.61 -5.58
CA LYS A 161 -12.49 2.38 -4.14
C LYS A 161 -11.75 1.12 -3.65
N GLN A 162 -11.83 0.02 -4.41
CA GLN A 162 -11.12 -1.22 -4.11
C GLN A 162 -9.60 -1.02 -4.10
N ILE A 163 -9.06 -0.36 -5.12
CA ILE A 163 -7.62 -0.07 -5.22
C ILE A 163 -7.16 0.72 -3.99
N LEU A 164 -7.89 1.79 -3.64
CA LEU A 164 -7.58 2.63 -2.49
C LEU A 164 -7.56 1.80 -1.19
N MET A 165 -8.63 1.04 -0.93
CA MET A 165 -8.77 0.30 0.31
C MET A 165 -7.75 -0.83 0.41
N ALA A 166 -7.56 -1.60 -0.65
CA ALA A 166 -6.61 -2.71 -0.68
C ALA A 166 -5.16 -2.24 -0.58
N SER A 167 -4.75 -1.23 -1.36
CA SER A 167 -3.38 -0.70 -1.33
C SER A 167 -3.02 -0.14 0.04
N LYS A 168 -3.92 0.65 0.64
CA LYS A 168 -3.71 1.21 1.99
C LYS A 168 -3.72 0.13 3.07
N THR A 169 -4.57 -0.89 2.95
CA THR A 169 -4.57 -2.03 3.89
C THR A 169 -3.25 -2.79 3.82
N GLY A 170 -2.78 -3.13 2.62
CA GLY A 170 -1.48 -3.75 2.41
C GLY A 170 -0.32 -2.93 3.00
N ARG A 171 -0.27 -1.62 2.71
CA ARG A 171 0.74 -0.72 3.30
C ARG A 171 0.71 -0.71 4.82
N THR A 172 -0.47 -0.68 5.44
CA THR A 172 -0.61 -0.66 6.91
C THR A 172 -0.07 -1.95 7.53
N TRP A 173 -0.25 -3.10 6.88
CA TRP A 173 0.33 -4.36 7.33
C TRP A 173 1.86 -4.40 7.20
N LEU A 174 2.42 -3.82 6.14
CA LEU A 174 3.87 -3.64 6.01
C LEU A 174 4.44 -2.74 7.11
N ASP A 175 3.75 -1.65 7.45
CA ASP A 175 4.15 -0.76 8.56
C ASP A 175 4.12 -1.50 9.91
N CYS A 176 3.23 -2.49 10.06
CA CYS A 176 3.16 -3.39 11.22
C CYS A 176 4.19 -4.53 11.17
N LYS A 177 5.09 -4.57 10.17
CA LYS A 177 6.06 -5.66 9.96
C LYS A 177 5.41 -7.05 9.81
N ASN A 178 4.21 -7.09 9.22
CA ASN A 178 3.51 -8.34 8.92
C ASN A 178 3.26 -8.46 7.40
N PRO A 179 4.30 -8.82 6.63
CA PRO A 179 4.22 -8.89 5.17
C PRO A 179 3.26 -9.97 4.66
N GLN A 180 3.11 -11.09 5.37
CA GLN A 180 2.21 -12.17 5.00
C GLN A 180 0.75 -11.68 4.91
N MET A 181 0.33 -10.85 5.87
CA MET A 181 -1.02 -10.27 5.87
C MET A 181 -1.22 -9.21 4.78
N ALA A 182 -0.14 -8.58 4.30
CA ALA A 182 -0.21 -7.56 3.25
C ALA A 182 -0.44 -8.16 1.86
N ASP A 183 0.15 -9.33 1.58
CA ASP A 183 0.26 -9.89 0.22
C ASP A 183 -1.07 -10.06 -0.50
N ASN A 184 -2.10 -10.55 0.19
CA ASN A 184 -3.40 -10.78 -0.41
C ASN A 184 -4.05 -9.46 -0.86
N PHE A 185 -3.94 -8.40 -0.07
CA PHE A 185 -4.48 -7.08 -0.42
C PHE A 185 -3.67 -6.42 -1.52
N LEU A 186 -2.34 -6.52 -1.49
CA LEU A 186 -1.49 -5.95 -2.54
C LEU A 186 -1.73 -6.66 -3.89
N ARG A 187 -1.84 -7.99 -3.90
CA ARG A 187 -2.19 -8.76 -5.10
C ARG A 187 -3.57 -8.40 -5.63
N PHE A 188 -4.54 -8.22 -4.73
CA PHE A 188 -5.88 -7.77 -5.10
C PHE A 188 -5.86 -6.36 -5.71
N ALA A 189 -5.11 -5.42 -5.13
CA ALA A 189 -4.95 -4.08 -5.65
C ALA A 189 -4.34 -4.07 -7.07
N VAL A 190 -3.32 -4.87 -7.34
CA VAL A 190 -2.74 -5.02 -8.70
C VAL A 190 -3.80 -5.51 -9.69
N LYS A 191 -4.56 -6.54 -9.32
CA LYS A 191 -5.61 -7.08 -10.20
C LYS A 191 -6.69 -6.03 -10.51
N SER A 192 -7.09 -5.25 -9.50
CA SER A 192 -8.05 -4.15 -9.68
C SER A 192 -7.48 -3.04 -10.57
N LEU A 193 -6.19 -2.70 -10.41
CA LEU A 193 -5.49 -1.72 -11.27
C LEU A 193 -5.40 -2.19 -12.73
N GLU A 194 -5.07 -3.46 -12.96
CA GLU A 194 -5.01 -4.05 -14.31
C GLU A 194 -6.39 -4.07 -14.96
N THR A 195 -7.44 -4.37 -14.19
CA THR A 195 -8.83 -4.30 -14.66
C THR A 195 -9.22 -2.88 -15.05
N LEU A 196 -8.91 -1.90 -14.20
CA LEU A 196 -9.21 -0.49 -14.46
C LEU A 196 -8.44 0.03 -15.68
N TYR A 197 -7.16 -0.30 -15.80
CA TYR A 197 -6.35 0.06 -16.96
C TYR A 197 -6.92 -0.52 -18.26
N GLY A 198 -7.38 -1.78 -18.24
CA GLY A 198 -8.08 -2.41 -19.36
C GLY A 198 -9.37 -1.69 -19.75
N GLN A 199 -10.19 -1.32 -18.76
CA GLN A 199 -11.42 -0.53 -18.99
C GLN A 199 -11.10 0.82 -19.64
N LEU A 200 -10.10 1.54 -19.13
CA LEU A 200 -9.69 2.84 -19.68
C LEU A 200 -9.14 2.72 -21.11
N THR A 201 -8.38 1.66 -21.41
CA THR A 201 -7.81 1.44 -22.74
C THR A 201 -8.88 1.03 -23.77
N SER A 202 -9.93 0.33 -23.34
CA SER A 202 -11.01 -0.12 -24.24
C SER A 202 -11.95 1.00 -24.72
N ARG A 203 -11.94 2.17 -24.07
CA ARG A 203 -12.91 3.26 -24.31
C ARG A 203 -12.59 4.16 -25.51
N GLY A 204 -11.47 3.96 -26.19
CA GLY A 204 -11.04 4.76 -27.36
C GLY A 204 -10.44 6.13 -27.00
N ASP A 205 -9.56 6.63 -27.88
CA ASP A 205 -8.66 7.79 -27.68
C ASP A 205 -9.35 9.18 -27.72
N GLY A 206 -10.68 9.23 -27.55
CA GLY A 206 -11.50 10.41 -27.88
C GLY A 206 -11.48 11.58 -26.89
N ALA A 207 -10.79 11.51 -25.76
CA ALA A 207 -10.79 12.59 -24.77
C ALA A 207 -9.43 12.74 -24.08
N ALA A 208 -8.91 13.98 -24.02
CA ALA A 208 -7.69 14.33 -23.28
C ALA A 208 -7.74 13.91 -21.79
N ASP A 209 -8.94 13.76 -21.22
CA ASP A 209 -9.17 13.26 -19.86
C ASP A 209 -8.67 11.81 -19.65
N ASN A 210 -8.65 10.98 -20.70
CA ASN A 210 -8.24 9.57 -20.61
C ASN A 210 -6.73 9.40 -20.39
N ALA A 211 -5.90 10.31 -20.90
CA ALA A 211 -4.44 10.23 -20.74
C ALA A 211 -4.00 10.49 -19.29
N SER A 212 -4.67 11.43 -18.61
CA SER A 212 -4.40 11.73 -17.20
C SER A 212 -4.82 10.59 -16.27
N SER A 213 -6.01 10.01 -16.50
CA SER A 213 -6.54 8.91 -15.69
C SER A 213 -5.73 7.62 -15.84
N LYS A 214 -5.13 7.40 -17.02
CA LYS A 214 -4.18 6.32 -17.27
C LYS A 214 -2.86 6.51 -16.53
N GLY A 215 -2.27 7.70 -16.59
CA GLY A 215 -1.03 8.03 -15.87
C GLY A 215 -1.18 7.83 -14.36
N ASP A 216 -2.34 8.19 -13.80
CA ASP A 216 -2.64 7.96 -12.38
C ASP A 216 -2.70 6.47 -12.03
N VAL A 217 -3.33 5.65 -12.87
CA VAL A 217 -3.38 4.18 -12.67
C VAL A 217 -1.99 3.56 -12.76
N GLU A 218 -1.16 4.00 -13.69
CA GLU A 218 0.22 3.54 -13.78
C GLU A 218 1.03 3.93 -12.54
N LYS A 219 0.83 5.15 -12.03
CA LYS A 219 1.48 5.62 -10.81
C LYS A 219 1.06 4.77 -9.60
N ASP A 220 -0.23 4.52 -9.43
CA ASP A 220 -0.74 3.66 -8.35
C ASP A 220 -0.18 2.23 -8.47
N LEU A 221 -0.10 1.68 -9.68
CA LEU A 221 0.51 0.38 -9.93
C LEU A 221 1.99 0.34 -9.53
N LEU A 222 2.77 1.36 -9.87
CA LEU A 222 4.17 1.46 -9.44
C LEU A 222 4.28 1.44 -7.90
N ARG A 223 3.39 2.15 -7.20
CA ARG A 223 3.37 2.18 -5.73
C ARG A 223 3.02 0.83 -5.12
N VAL A 224 2.01 0.14 -5.66
CA VAL A 224 1.60 -1.19 -5.18
C VAL A 224 2.70 -2.23 -5.45
N LEU A 225 3.29 -2.25 -6.64
CA LEU A 225 4.40 -3.15 -6.97
C LEU A 225 5.62 -2.90 -6.06
N SER A 226 5.93 -1.64 -5.74
CA SER A 226 6.99 -1.32 -4.79
C SER A 226 6.70 -1.88 -3.39
N CYS A 227 5.42 -1.88 -2.96
CA CYS A 227 5.01 -2.52 -1.71
C CYS A 227 5.10 -4.05 -1.79
N GLN A 228 4.79 -4.66 -2.94
CA GLN A 228 4.99 -6.10 -3.14
C GLN A 228 6.46 -6.49 -3.08
N ALA A 229 7.35 -5.65 -3.64
CA ALA A 229 8.79 -5.85 -3.52
C ALA A 229 9.25 -5.78 -2.05
N GLU A 230 8.78 -4.80 -1.28
CA GLU A 230 9.08 -4.68 0.16
C GLU A 230 8.56 -5.89 0.96
N SER A 231 7.36 -6.36 0.64
CA SER A 231 6.80 -7.58 1.24
C SER A 231 7.69 -8.80 0.95
N ALA A 232 8.07 -8.99 -0.32
CA ALA A 232 8.91 -10.10 -0.75
C ALA A 232 10.30 -10.06 -0.09
N ILE A 233 10.94 -8.88 0.02
CA ILE A 233 12.21 -8.73 0.76
C ILE A 233 12.06 -9.10 2.23
N SER A 234 11.01 -8.61 2.88
CA SER A 234 10.74 -8.89 4.30
C SER A 234 10.53 -10.38 4.57
N GLN A 235 10.07 -11.13 3.56
CA GLN A 235 9.86 -12.58 3.62
C GLN A 235 11.04 -13.40 3.09
N GLY A 236 12.11 -12.75 2.60
CA GLY A 236 13.27 -13.43 2.02
C GLY A 236 13.10 -13.90 0.57
N ASN A 237 12.00 -13.56 -0.09
CA ASN A 237 11.70 -13.90 -1.48
C ASN A 237 12.39 -12.92 -2.45
N ASN A 238 13.73 -12.89 -2.42
CA ASN A 238 14.53 -11.92 -3.19
C ASN A 238 14.23 -11.96 -4.69
N HIS A 239 14.00 -13.14 -5.27
CA HIS A 239 13.70 -13.27 -6.69
C HIS A 239 12.40 -12.54 -7.09
N GLU A 240 11.32 -12.71 -6.33
CA GLU A 240 10.05 -12.01 -6.57
C GLU A 240 10.22 -10.49 -6.41
N ALA A 241 10.98 -10.04 -5.40
CA ALA A 241 11.27 -8.63 -5.21
C ALA A 241 11.96 -8.01 -6.44
N VAL A 242 12.92 -8.74 -7.04
CA VAL A 242 13.58 -8.31 -8.28
C VAL A 242 12.60 -8.20 -9.44
N VAL A 243 11.69 -9.17 -9.60
CA VAL A 243 10.66 -9.13 -10.65
C VAL A 243 9.75 -7.91 -10.49
N TYR A 244 9.26 -7.64 -9.27
CA TYR A 244 8.42 -6.47 -9.00
C TYR A 244 9.16 -5.16 -9.25
N MET A 245 10.42 -5.07 -8.82
CA MET A 245 11.22 -3.85 -8.97
C MET A 245 11.61 -3.60 -10.43
N GLN A 246 11.90 -4.65 -11.20
CA GLN A 246 12.15 -4.54 -12.63
C GLN A 246 10.91 -4.01 -13.36
N ARG A 247 9.71 -4.52 -13.04
CA ARG A 247 8.46 -3.99 -13.59
C ARG A 247 8.28 -2.51 -13.27
N CYS A 248 8.61 -2.07 -12.04
CA CYS A 248 8.58 -0.65 -11.69
C CYS A 248 9.60 0.18 -12.49
N LYS A 249 10.82 -0.36 -12.69
CA LYS A 249 11.88 0.29 -13.45
C LYS A 249 11.49 0.51 -14.92
N ASP A 250 10.85 -0.48 -15.54
CA ASP A 250 10.36 -0.39 -16.92
C ASP A 250 9.27 0.69 -17.07
N MET A 251 8.50 0.94 -16.01
CA MET A 251 7.47 2.00 -15.99
C MET A 251 8.06 3.41 -15.90
N LEU A 252 9.32 3.60 -15.50
CA LEU A 252 9.94 4.92 -15.36
C LEU A 252 10.07 5.68 -16.69
N LEU A 253 10.03 4.99 -17.83
CA LEU A 253 9.97 5.63 -19.15
C LEU A 253 8.70 6.49 -19.29
N ARG A 254 7.58 6.04 -18.71
CA ARG A 254 6.30 6.75 -18.69
C ARG A 254 6.09 7.58 -17.43
N LEU A 255 6.74 7.20 -16.33
CA LEU A 255 6.66 7.83 -15.01
C LEU A 255 8.02 8.35 -14.52
N PRO A 256 8.69 9.26 -15.25
CA PRO A 256 10.05 9.68 -14.90
C PRO A 256 10.09 10.45 -13.57
N GLN A 257 8.98 11.04 -13.12
CA GLN A 257 8.90 11.74 -11.83
C GLN A 257 9.07 10.80 -10.62
N ASP A 258 8.86 9.49 -10.79
CA ASP A 258 9.00 8.50 -9.73
C ASP A 258 10.42 7.89 -9.66
N THR A 259 11.36 8.34 -10.49
CA THR A 259 12.76 7.85 -10.49
C THR A 259 13.41 7.99 -9.12
N ALA A 260 13.32 9.16 -8.48
CA ALA A 260 13.90 9.36 -7.15
C ALA A 260 13.26 8.47 -6.08
N TYR A 261 11.94 8.26 -6.17
CA TYR A 261 11.24 7.36 -5.26
C TYR A 261 11.72 5.93 -5.41
N LEU A 262 11.83 5.42 -6.64
CA LEU A 262 12.24 4.04 -6.89
C LEU A 262 13.72 3.80 -6.50
N SER A 263 14.58 4.77 -6.77
CA SER A 263 15.97 4.76 -6.31
C SER A 263 16.04 4.67 -4.77
N LEU A 264 15.21 5.43 -4.05
CA LEU A 264 15.15 5.38 -2.59
C LEU A 264 14.60 4.05 -2.06
N MET A 265 13.62 3.44 -2.73
CA MET A 265 13.13 2.11 -2.36
C MET A 265 14.25 1.06 -2.42
N CYS A 266 15.01 1.03 -3.51
CA CYS A 266 16.17 0.13 -3.63
C CYS A 266 17.25 0.43 -2.59
N TYR A 267 17.48 1.70 -2.24
CA TYR A 267 18.41 2.06 -1.17
C TYR A 267 17.98 1.47 0.18
N ASN A 268 16.69 1.59 0.52
CA ASN A 268 16.14 1.03 1.75
C ASN A 268 16.25 -0.50 1.78
N PHE A 269 15.98 -1.19 0.66
CA PHE A 269 16.22 -2.64 0.57
C PHE A 269 17.69 -2.99 0.78
N GLY A 270 18.60 -2.17 0.27
CA GLY A 270 20.04 -2.27 0.50
C GLY A 270 20.42 -2.15 1.98
N ILE A 271 19.81 -1.22 2.71
CA ILE A 271 19.99 -1.08 4.17
C ILE A 271 19.41 -2.29 4.90
N ASP A 272 18.19 -2.69 4.58
CA ASP A 272 17.50 -3.79 5.29
C ASP A 272 18.28 -5.10 5.14
N THR A 273 18.75 -5.40 3.93
CA THR A 273 19.58 -6.59 3.67
C THR A 273 20.98 -6.48 4.29
N TYR A 274 21.59 -5.29 4.30
CA TYR A 274 22.85 -5.05 5.02
C TYR A 274 22.73 -5.33 6.51
N ASN A 275 21.68 -4.83 7.15
CA ASN A 275 21.41 -5.04 8.58
C ASN A 275 21.19 -6.52 8.93
N LEU A 276 20.79 -7.34 7.96
CA LEU A 276 20.65 -8.79 8.08
C LEU A 276 21.95 -9.56 7.77
N GLY A 277 23.05 -8.87 7.46
CA GLY A 277 24.31 -9.50 7.04
C GLY A 277 24.28 -10.12 5.64
N LYS A 278 23.24 -9.83 4.85
CA LYS A 278 23.04 -10.32 3.48
C LYS A 278 23.76 -9.40 2.50
N PHE A 279 25.10 -9.47 2.51
CA PHE A 279 25.94 -8.51 1.80
C PHE A 279 25.77 -8.56 0.28
N GLU A 280 25.58 -9.74 -0.30
CA GLU A 280 25.37 -9.90 -1.75
C GLU A 280 24.09 -9.17 -2.20
N GLU A 281 22.99 -9.40 -1.50
CA GLU A 281 21.73 -8.74 -1.78
C GLU A 281 21.78 -7.24 -1.50
N SER A 282 22.49 -6.82 -0.45
CA SER A 282 22.71 -5.41 -0.16
C SER A 282 23.45 -4.70 -1.29
N VAL A 283 24.55 -5.30 -1.77
CA VAL A 283 25.29 -4.79 -2.94
C VAL A 283 24.37 -4.70 -4.15
N PHE A 284 23.56 -5.72 -4.41
CA PHE A 284 22.62 -5.72 -5.53
C PHE A 284 21.64 -4.55 -5.44
N TRP A 285 20.97 -4.36 -4.30
CA TRP A 285 19.96 -3.32 -4.14
C TRP A 285 20.54 -1.91 -4.13
N LEU A 286 21.69 -1.70 -3.49
CA LEU A 286 22.40 -0.41 -3.53
C LEU A 286 22.88 -0.07 -4.95
N SER A 287 23.31 -1.08 -5.71
CA SER A 287 23.65 -0.90 -7.13
C SER A 287 22.41 -0.52 -7.95
N GLN A 288 21.27 -1.20 -7.76
CA GLN A 288 20.02 -0.83 -8.43
C GLN A 288 19.57 0.60 -8.05
N SER A 289 19.73 1.00 -6.79
CA SER A 289 19.44 2.36 -6.33
C SER A 289 20.24 3.41 -7.12
N TYR A 290 21.55 3.21 -7.24
CA TYR A 290 22.44 4.09 -7.99
C TYR A 290 22.13 4.09 -9.49
N GLU A 291 21.94 2.93 -10.10
CA GLU A 291 21.63 2.82 -11.53
C GLU A 291 20.30 3.50 -11.87
N ILE A 292 19.24 3.25 -11.08
CA ILE A 292 17.94 3.92 -11.27
C ILE A 292 18.10 5.43 -11.08
N GLY A 293 18.86 5.86 -10.07
CA GLY A 293 19.11 7.27 -9.79
C GLY A 293 19.74 8.04 -10.96
N LYS A 294 20.48 7.36 -11.83
CA LYS A 294 21.09 7.96 -13.04
C LYS A 294 20.22 7.89 -14.30
N MET A 295 19.10 7.17 -14.29
CA MET A 295 18.29 6.97 -15.50
C MET A 295 17.70 8.27 -16.05
N ASN A 296 17.43 9.25 -15.19
CA ASN A 296 16.89 10.54 -15.61
C ASN A 296 17.44 11.66 -14.73
N VAL A 297 18.34 12.48 -15.27
CA VAL A 297 19.02 13.57 -14.54
C VAL A 297 18.03 14.57 -13.94
N LYS A 298 16.92 14.87 -14.63
CA LYS A 298 15.91 15.84 -14.18
C LYS A 298 15.17 15.37 -12.92
N TYR A 299 14.94 14.07 -12.79
CA TYR A 299 14.17 13.48 -11.69
C TYR A 299 15.01 12.54 -10.81
N ALA A 300 16.33 12.62 -10.94
CA ALA A 300 17.28 11.89 -10.14
C ALA A 300 17.21 12.35 -8.67
N PRO A 301 17.54 11.47 -7.71
CA PRO A 301 17.87 11.91 -6.36
C PRO A 301 19.03 12.92 -6.41
N GLY A 302 19.03 13.89 -5.50
CA GLY A 302 20.13 14.85 -5.39
C GLY A 302 21.49 14.17 -5.22
N SER A 303 22.56 14.83 -5.69
CA SER A 303 23.93 14.31 -5.68
C SER A 303 24.39 13.83 -4.29
N GLU A 304 23.95 14.49 -3.22
CA GLU A 304 24.22 14.08 -1.85
C GLU A 304 23.65 12.68 -1.53
N VAL A 305 22.43 12.39 -2.00
CA VAL A 305 21.79 11.08 -1.82
C VAL A 305 22.54 10.02 -2.61
N GLN A 306 22.90 10.31 -3.87
CA GLN A 306 23.69 9.40 -4.72
C GLN A 306 25.07 9.08 -4.10
N ALA A 307 25.76 10.10 -3.56
CA ALA A 307 27.02 9.91 -2.86
C ALA A 307 26.86 9.04 -1.59
N LYS A 308 25.75 9.18 -0.85
CA LYS A 308 25.44 8.32 0.31
C LYS A 308 25.23 6.86 -0.09
N VAL A 309 24.49 6.60 -1.18
CA VAL A 309 24.31 5.25 -1.73
C VAL A 309 25.66 4.62 -2.06
N LEU A 310 26.52 5.33 -2.78
CA LEU A 310 27.84 4.84 -3.18
C LEU A 310 28.80 4.63 -2.00
N ARG A 311 28.78 5.50 -0.99
CA ARG A 311 29.58 5.31 0.23
C ARG A 311 29.14 4.08 1.02
N LEU A 312 27.83 3.86 1.12
CA LEU A 312 27.31 2.64 1.75
C LEU A 312 27.71 1.42 0.92
N LEU A 313 27.55 1.44 -0.40
CA LEU A 313 27.98 0.36 -1.29
C LEU A 313 29.47 0.01 -1.10
N GLY A 314 30.34 1.02 -1.01
CA GLY A 314 31.75 0.82 -0.72
C GLY A 314 32.00 0.18 0.66
N THR A 315 31.23 0.57 1.67
CA THR A 315 31.29 -0.03 3.01
C THR A 315 30.87 -1.50 2.98
N VAL A 316 29.75 -1.81 2.32
CA VAL A 316 29.25 -3.18 2.17
C VAL A 316 30.26 -4.08 1.47
N TYR A 317 30.93 -3.60 0.41
CA TYR A 317 31.99 -4.38 -0.24
C TYR A 317 33.16 -4.71 0.69
N LEU A 318 33.62 -3.76 1.51
CA LEU A 318 34.70 -3.99 2.46
C LEU A 318 34.32 -4.97 3.55
N GLU A 319 33.09 -4.88 4.05
CA GLU A 319 32.59 -5.77 5.11
C GLU A 319 32.24 -7.16 4.60
N TRP A 320 31.84 -7.29 3.33
CA TRP A 320 31.57 -8.59 2.71
C TRP A 320 32.84 -9.43 2.59
N ASP A 321 33.85 -8.89 1.89
CA ASP A 321 35.15 -9.52 1.72
C ASP A 321 36.13 -8.46 1.20
N CYS A 322 36.94 -7.91 2.11
CA CYS A 322 37.86 -6.83 1.79
C CYS A 322 38.96 -7.25 0.80
N GLN A 323 39.37 -8.53 0.77
CA GLN A 323 40.41 -9.00 -0.15
C GLN A 323 39.85 -9.15 -1.56
N ARG A 324 38.62 -9.66 -1.67
CA ARG A 324 37.98 -9.89 -2.97
C ARG A 324 37.39 -8.63 -3.58
N PHE A 325 36.87 -7.71 -2.77
CA PHE A 325 36.09 -6.56 -3.25
C PHE A 325 36.76 -5.20 -3.01
N GLN A 326 38.04 -5.16 -2.62
CA GLN A 326 38.79 -3.92 -2.37
C GLN A 326 38.65 -2.91 -3.52
N GLU A 327 38.87 -3.34 -4.75
CA GLU A 327 38.82 -2.46 -5.92
C GLU A 327 37.41 -1.90 -6.14
N LYS A 328 36.37 -2.73 -5.99
CA LYS A 328 34.99 -2.28 -6.10
C LYS A 328 34.63 -1.26 -5.02
N ALA A 329 35.11 -1.47 -3.79
CA ALA A 329 34.93 -0.52 -2.71
C ALA A 329 35.60 0.84 -3.00
N LEU A 330 36.86 0.82 -3.44
CA LEU A 330 37.59 2.03 -3.82
C LEU A 330 36.91 2.77 -4.98
N ASN A 331 36.45 2.04 -5.99
CA ASN A 331 35.71 2.60 -7.12
C ASN A 331 34.40 3.27 -6.67
N ALA A 332 33.62 2.62 -5.81
CA ALA A 332 32.38 3.19 -5.27
C ALA A 332 32.65 4.50 -4.49
N VAL A 333 33.68 4.53 -3.63
CA VAL A 333 34.05 5.75 -2.88
C VAL A 333 34.57 6.86 -3.80
N SER A 334 35.38 6.51 -4.80
CA SER A 334 35.87 7.47 -5.81
C SER A 334 34.72 8.11 -6.58
N LEU A 335 33.74 7.31 -7.01
CA LEU A 335 32.51 7.81 -7.63
C LEU A 335 31.72 8.70 -6.68
N ALA A 336 31.58 8.30 -5.41
CA ALA A 336 30.85 9.10 -4.41
C ALA A 336 31.47 10.48 -4.23
N ASN A 337 32.80 10.56 -4.26
CA ASN A 337 33.52 11.83 -4.18
C ASN A 337 33.25 12.68 -5.42
N LYS A 338 33.35 12.11 -6.63
CA LYS A 338 33.05 12.83 -7.89
C LYS A 338 31.64 13.44 -7.88
N VAL A 339 30.64 12.62 -7.57
CA VAL A 339 29.23 13.06 -7.50
C VAL A 339 29.04 14.11 -6.40
N GLY A 340 29.76 14.01 -5.28
CA GLY A 340 29.70 15.00 -4.21
C GLY A 340 30.30 16.37 -4.55
N TYR A 341 31.26 16.42 -5.48
CA TYR A 341 31.94 17.66 -5.89
C TYR A 341 31.21 18.46 -6.98
N GLU A 342 30.25 17.86 -7.71
CA GLU A 342 29.37 18.55 -8.67
C GLU A 342 28.44 19.59 -8.01
N LYS A 343 28.52 19.79 -6.70
CA LYS A 343 27.81 20.85 -5.95
C LYS A 343 28.48 22.22 -6.01
N TYR A 344 29.72 22.29 -6.52
CA TYR A 344 30.59 23.48 -6.44
C TYR A 344 31.00 24.08 -7.80
N PHE A 345 30.45 23.55 -8.89
CA PHE A 345 30.57 24.06 -10.26
C PHE A 345 29.18 24.11 -10.89
#